data_AF-A0A3P9DH59-F1
#
_entry.id   AF-A0A3P9DH59-F1
#
_cell.length_a   1.000
_cell.length_b   1.000
_cell.length_c   1.000
_cell.angle_alpha   90.00
_cell.angle_beta   90.00
_cell.angle_gamma   90.00
#
_symmetry.space_group_name_H-M   'P 1'
#
loop_
_entity.id
_entity.type
_entity.pdbx_description
1 polymer ?
#
loop_
_entity_poly.entity_id
_entity_poly.type
_entity_poly.pdbx_seq_one_letter_code
_entity_poly.pdbx_strand_id
1 'polypeptide(L)'
;MKTLIFLVVVGTYSTAAERHTMTYIETAATGWNESPELTEVIFVNGQEFVHYKSSLKKMVPKTEWIEKTVDPEYWERERQRNIHNEQAIKAHVVWLMERLNQTSGVHILQWMYGCEWNEDTEEVTGFEILGYDGRDYVAFDLKTETYIASAPQAVITKHNWDRDKTRILYKKYFLTQECVDKLKNFVNSGRKSLMKTVPPSVSLLQKTPSSPISCHATGFFPNVAEMFWRKDGEELHEGVHKGEILPNNDETFQMSVDLKLSSVKPEDWERHECVFQFSSVNKEIVTKLDKTKIKTNTGKTEFKGRLLIFKKYIYLSSGLFCYSIEQKRTSGQINNPVHY
;
A
#
# COMPACT_ATOMS: atom_id res chain seq x y z
N MET A 1 -61.09 12.87 -15.17
CA MET A 1 -59.73 12.98 -15.75
C MET A 1 -58.78 13.34 -14.61
N LYS A 2 -57.93 12.41 -14.16
CA LYS A 2 -56.94 12.66 -13.12
C LYS A 2 -55.59 12.90 -13.81
N THR A 3 -55.09 14.12 -13.69
CA THR A 3 -53.79 14.54 -14.23
C THR A 3 -52.67 13.85 -13.45
N LEU A 4 -51.91 12.95 -14.08
CA LEU A 4 -50.65 12.45 -13.52
C LEU A 4 -49.58 13.52 -13.74
N ILE A 5 -49.05 14.05 -12.64
CA ILE A 5 -47.85 14.89 -12.65
C ILE A 5 -46.66 13.94 -12.61
N PHE A 6 -45.91 13.85 -13.71
CA PHE A 6 -44.59 13.21 -13.72
C PHE A 6 -43.60 14.16 -13.04
N LEU A 7 -43.21 13.83 -11.81
CA LEU A 7 -42.02 14.40 -11.16
C LEU A 7 -40.80 13.83 -11.87
N VAL A 8 -40.27 14.58 -12.84
CA VAL A 8 -38.92 14.36 -13.36
C VAL A 8 -37.96 14.81 -12.28
N VAL A 9 -37.46 13.86 -11.49
CA VAL A 9 -36.30 14.10 -10.63
C VAL A 9 -35.10 14.23 -11.58
N VAL A 10 -34.80 15.47 -11.97
CA VAL A 10 -33.51 15.80 -12.57
C VAL A 10 -32.50 15.64 -11.44
N GLY A 11 -31.86 14.48 -11.37
CA GLY A 11 -30.74 14.26 -10.47
C GLY A 11 -29.68 15.31 -10.78
N THR A 12 -29.50 16.27 -9.88
CA THR A 12 -28.33 17.13 -9.91
C THR A 12 -27.13 16.22 -9.74
N TYR A 13 -26.27 16.15 -10.75
CA TYR A 13 -24.94 15.58 -10.63
C TYR A 13 -24.21 16.40 -9.57
N SER A 14 -24.28 16.01 -8.29
CA SER A 14 -23.25 16.41 -7.35
C SER A 14 -22.01 15.64 -7.76
N THR A 15 -21.19 16.25 -8.61
CA THR A 15 -19.78 15.91 -8.65
C THR A 15 -19.29 16.01 -7.22
N ALA A 16 -18.77 14.90 -6.68
CA ALA A 16 -18.14 14.95 -5.36
C ALA A 16 -17.14 16.09 -5.38
N ALA A 17 -17.18 16.97 -4.38
CA ALA A 17 -16.34 18.16 -4.38
C ALA A 17 -14.87 17.75 -4.56
N GLU A 18 -14.15 18.40 -5.48
CA GLU A 18 -12.78 18.02 -5.81
C GLU A 18 -11.86 18.44 -4.65
N ARG A 19 -11.65 17.51 -3.71
CA ARG A 19 -10.76 17.69 -2.57
C ARG A 19 -9.36 17.24 -2.91
N HIS A 20 -8.40 18.09 -2.62
CA HIS A 20 -6.99 17.79 -2.76
C HIS A 20 -6.29 17.82 -1.41
N THR A 21 -5.25 17.02 -1.30
CA THR A 21 -4.46 16.90 -0.08
C THR A 21 -2.98 16.97 -0.40
N MET A 22 -2.24 17.70 0.44
CA MET A 22 -0.78 17.68 0.45
C MET A 22 -0.31 17.12 1.78
N THR A 23 0.50 16.07 1.75
CA THR A 23 0.95 15.37 2.96
C THR A 23 2.47 15.27 2.97
N TYR A 24 3.08 15.68 4.06
CA TYR A 24 4.48 15.48 4.40
C TYR A 24 4.59 14.37 5.43
N ILE A 25 5.51 13.44 5.24
CA ILE A 25 5.84 12.40 6.21
C ILE A 25 7.35 12.44 6.45
N GLU A 26 7.75 12.81 7.66
CA GLU A 26 9.13 12.76 8.12
C GLU A 26 9.31 11.58 9.08
N THR A 27 10.33 10.74 8.86
CA THR A 27 10.62 9.59 9.75
C THR A 27 12.05 9.62 10.25
N ALA A 28 12.25 9.57 11.56
CA ALA A 28 13.55 9.43 12.20
C ALA A 28 13.59 8.19 13.10
N ALA A 29 14.74 7.53 13.15
CA ALA A 29 14.94 6.38 14.02
C ALA A 29 16.23 6.50 14.85
N THR A 30 16.38 5.67 15.87
CA THR A 30 17.61 5.49 16.66
C THR A 30 18.02 4.02 16.69
N GLY A 31 19.25 3.71 17.12
CA GLY A 31 19.69 2.32 17.34
C GLY A 31 19.95 1.49 16.09
N TRP A 32 19.86 2.07 14.89
CA TRP A 32 20.22 1.41 13.63
C TRP A 32 21.67 1.77 13.25
N ASN A 33 22.57 0.79 13.30
CA ASN A 33 24.00 0.97 12.97
C ASN A 33 24.26 1.26 11.48
N GLU A 34 23.24 1.17 10.63
CA GLU A 34 23.26 1.56 9.22
C GLU A 34 22.26 2.70 9.00
N SER A 35 22.51 3.84 9.65
CA SER A 35 21.85 5.14 9.49
C SER A 35 20.33 5.19 9.72
N PRO A 36 19.82 6.00 10.66
CA PRO A 36 18.45 6.46 10.53
C PRO A 36 18.41 7.49 9.41
N GLU A 37 18.13 7.02 8.19
CA GLU A 37 17.77 7.91 7.09
C GLU A 37 16.55 8.71 7.55
N LEU A 38 16.73 10.01 7.82
CA LEU A 38 15.57 10.88 7.75
C LEU A 38 15.07 10.78 6.32
N THR A 39 13.84 10.33 6.19
CA THR A 39 13.11 10.39 4.93
C THR A 39 11.98 11.39 5.15
N GLU A 40 12.02 12.49 4.39
CA GLU A 40 10.83 13.30 4.15
C GLU A 40 10.25 12.82 2.82
N VAL A 41 9.01 12.36 2.84
CA VAL A 41 8.26 11.98 1.65
C VAL A 41 7.05 12.90 1.53
N ILE A 42 6.83 13.44 0.34
CA ILE A 42 5.76 14.40 0.09
C ILE A 42 4.80 13.84 -0.96
N PHE A 43 3.51 13.89 -0.62
CA PHE A 43 2.40 13.40 -1.42
C PHE A 43 1.49 14.55 -1.85
N VAL A 44 0.93 14.45 -3.05
CA VAL A 44 -0.26 15.20 -3.48
C VAL A 44 -1.33 14.19 -3.89
N ASN A 45 -2.52 14.26 -3.30
CA ASN A 45 -3.63 13.31 -3.52
C ASN A 45 -3.20 11.84 -3.38
N GLY A 46 -2.29 11.55 -2.44
CA GLY A 46 -1.74 10.21 -2.22
C GLY A 46 -0.67 9.75 -3.22
N GLN A 47 -0.33 10.56 -4.24
CA GLN A 47 0.79 10.28 -5.15
C GLN A 47 2.09 10.89 -4.58
N GLU A 48 3.11 10.06 -4.34
CA GLU A 48 4.46 10.53 -4.00
C GLU A 48 5.02 11.31 -5.19
N PHE A 49 5.41 12.57 -4.99
CA PHE A 49 5.99 13.39 -6.05
C PHE A 49 7.41 13.86 -5.74
N VAL A 50 7.79 13.91 -4.46
CA VAL A 50 9.13 14.30 -4.00
C VAL A 50 9.55 13.48 -2.79
N HIS A 51 10.83 13.11 -2.76
CA HIS A 51 11.46 12.37 -1.68
C HIS A 51 12.79 13.02 -1.30
N TYR A 52 12.99 13.41 -0.04
CA TYR A 52 14.29 13.84 0.46
C TYR A 52 15.14 12.66 0.91
N LYS A 53 16.28 12.44 0.24
CA LYS A 53 17.26 11.43 0.64
C LYS A 53 18.33 12.06 1.52
N SER A 54 18.25 11.81 2.83
CA SER A 54 19.21 12.32 3.81
C SER A 54 20.67 11.91 3.54
N SER A 55 20.91 10.70 3.02
CA SER A 55 22.26 10.24 2.66
C SER A 55 22.91 11.05 1.53
N LEU A 56 22.09 11.59 0.62
CA LEU A 56 22.53 12.42 -0.50
C LEU A 56 22.31 13.92 -0.26
N LYS A 57 21.65 14.28 0.84
CA LYS A 57 21.15 15.64 1.12
C LYS A 57 20.42 16.25 -0.07
N LYS A 58 19.60 15.46 -0.76
CA LYS A 58 19.00 15.82 -2.05
C LYS A 58 17.50 15.55 -2.09
N MET A 59 16.77 16.51 -2.65
CA MET A 59 15.37 16.34 -3.08
C MET A 59 15.36 15.55 -4.38
N VAL A 60 14.68 14.40 -4.38
CA VAL A 60 14.55 13.51 -5.53
C VAL A 60 13.11 13.61 -6.04
N PRO A 61 12.88 14.22 -7.21
CA PRO A 61 11.57 14.23 -7.84
C PRO A 61 11.20 12.81 -8.26
N LYS A 62 9.91 12.48 -8.15
CA LYS A 62 9.34 11.18 -8.53
C LYS A 62 8.41 11.25 -9.73
N THR A 63 8.01 12.45 -10.10
CA THR A 63 7.09 12.70 -11.22
C THR A 63 7.67 13.74 -12.16
N GLU A 64 7.44 13.63 -13.47
CA GLU A 64 7.97 14.59 -14.44
C GLU A 64 7.41 16.01 -14.30
N TRP A 65 6.21 16.17 -13.76
CA TRP A 65 5.55 17.49 -13.69
C TRP A 65 6.22 18.41 -12.68
N ILE A 66 6.65 17.90 -11.51
CA ILE A 66 7.28 18.74 -10.48
C ILE A 66 8.62 19.33 -10.95
N GLU A 67 9.39 18.58 -11.75
CA GLU A 67 10.66 19.06 -12.30
C GLU A 67 10.51 20.31 -13.18
N LYS A 68 9.33 20.46 -13.80
CA LYS A 68 8.99 21.62 -14.66
C LYS A 68 8.22 22.70 -13.93
N THR A 69 7.71 22.42 -12.73
CA THR A 69 6.82 23.31 -11.98
C THR A 69 7.59 24.32 -11.13
N VAL A 70 8.73 23.92 -10.59
CA VAL A 70 9.49 24.74 -9.63
C VAL A 70 10.90 25.04 -10.14
N ASP A 71 11.39 26.22 -9.77
CA ASP A 71 12.71 26.69 -10.17
C ASP A 71 13.85 26.05 -9.32
N PRO A 72 15.11 26.19 -9.75
CA PRO A 72 16.26 25.70 -8.96
C PRO A 72 16.39 26.33 -7.57
N GLU A 73 15.90 27.55 -7.36
CA GLU A 73 15.96 28.25 -6.07
C GLU A 73 14.98 27.63 -5.06
N TYR A 74 13.80 27.21 -5.51
CA TYR A 74 12.85 26.42 -4.74
C TYR A 74 13.48 25.12 -4.27
N TRP A 75 14.12 24.38 -5.17
CA TRP A 75 14.79 23.13 -4.81
C TRP A 75 15.88 23.33 -3.76
N GLU A 76 16.68 24.39 -3.90
CA GLU A 76 17.72 24.71 -2.93
C GLU A 76 17.14 25.11 -1.57
N ARG A 77 16.08 25.93 -1.55
CA ARG A 77 15.38 26.32 -0.32
C ARG A 77 14.78 25.11 0.40
N GLU A 78 14.08 24.22 -0.31
CA GLU A 78 13.51 23.00 0.28
C GLU A 78 14.60 22.03 0.75
N ARG A 79 15.73 21.95 0.04
CA ARG A 79 16.89 21.16 0.46
C ARG A 79 17.49 21.67 1.77
N GLN A 80 17.67 22.99 1.90
CA GLN A 80 18.19 23.61 3.12
C GLN A 80 17.21 23.45 4.29
N ARG A 81 15.91 23.63 4.06
CA ARG A 81 14.86 23.36 5.05
C ARG A 81 14.96 21.91 5.54
N ASN A 82 15.05 20.94 4.63
CA ASN A 82 15.14 19.53 4.97
C ASN A 82 16.40 19.18 5.77
N ILE A 83 17.55 19.80 5.47
CA ILE A 83 18.78 19.63 6.25
C ILE A 83 18.59 20.11 7.69
N HIS A 84 17.91 21.23 7.90
CA HIS A 84 17.60 21.73 9.23
C HIS A 84 16.60 20.83 9.96
N ASN A 85 15.50 20.45 9.29
CA ASN A 85 14.48 19.56 9.84
C ASN A 85 15.07 18.21 10.26
N GLU A 86 16.02 17.66 9.48
CA GLU A 86 16.77 16.45 9.83
C GLU A 86 17.42 16.52 11.20
N GLN A 87 18.10 17.63 11.50
CA GLN A 87 18.76 17.79 12.78
C GLN A 87 17.73 17.91 13.90
N ALA A 88 16.65 18.66 13.68
CA ALA A 88 15.59 18.86 14.65
C ALA A 88 14.88 17.54 15.01
N ILE A 89 14.43 16.77 14.01
CA ILE A 89 13.70 15.51 14.25
C ILE A 89 14.59 14.43 14.88
N LYS A 90 15.88 14.37 14.52
CA LYS A 90 16.87 13.50 15.18
C LYS A 90 17.09 13.90 16.64
N ALA A 91 17.14 15.19 16.95
CA ALA A 91 17.22 15.63 18.34
C ALA A 91 15.93 15.30 19.11
N HIS A 92 14.76 15.44 18.47
CA HIS A 92 13.47 15.13 19.08
C HIS A 92 13.33 13.65 19.47
N VAL A 93 13.78 12.71 18.63
CA VAL A 93 13.70 11.27 18.99
C VAL A 93 14.60 10.94 20.19
N VAL A 94 15.81 11.51 20.27
CA VAL A 94 16.72 11.33 21.42
C VAL A 94 16.12 11.94 22.69
N TRP A 95 15.57 13.15 22.60
CA TRP A 95 14.92 13.79 23.74
C TRP A 95 13.70 12.99 24.25
N LEU A 96 12.92 12.39 23.35
CA LEU A 96 11.82 11.50 23.73
C LEU A 96 12.31 10.25 24.44
N MET A 97 13.39 9.62 23.96
CA MET A 97 13.99 8.47 24.63
C MET A 97 14.43 8.80 26.05
N GLU A 98 15.15 9.91 26.25
CA GLU A 98 15.59 10.38 27.57
C GLU A 98 14.39 10.59 28.50
N ARG A 99 13.34 11.25 27.99
CA ARG A 99 12.12 11.52 28.75
C ARG A 99 11.38 10.26 29.19
N LEU A 100 11.41 9.23 28.35
CA LEU A 100 10.75 7.95 28.61
C LEU A 100 11.67 6.95 29.33
N ASN A 101 12.85 7.40 29.79
CA ASN A 101 13.88 6.57 30.42
C ASN A 101 14.30 5.36 29.54
N GLN A 102 14.33 5.55 28.23
CA GLN A 102 14.74 4.55 27.26
C GLN A 102 16.23 4.76 26.92
N THR A 103 17.07 3.81 27.31
CA THR A 103 18.53 3.92 27.16
C THR A 103 19.10 3.11 25.99
N SER A 104 18.30 2.23 25.40
CA SER A 104 18.72 1.30 24.34
C SER A 104 17.53 0.78 23.56
N GLY A 105 17.77 0.34 22.34
CA GLY A 105 16.73 -0.16 21.45
C GLY A 105 16.61 0.69 20.19
N VAL A 106 15.72 0.26 19.29
CA VAL A 106 15.35 1.03 18.10
C VAL A 106 14.05 1.76 18.43
N HIS A 107 14.10 3.08 18.35
CA HIS A 107 12.92 3.93 18.51
C HIS A 107 12.67 4.73 17.25
N ILE A 108 11.40 4.94 16.92
CA ILE A 108 10.99 5.59 15.68
C ILE A 108 10.08 6.76 16.02
N LEU A 109 10.38 7.92 15.44
CA LEU A 109 9.55 9.11 15.46
C LEU A 109 9.04 9.37 14.04
N GLN A 110 7.73 9.53 13.89
CA GLN A 110 7.10 9.84 12.60
C GLN A 110 6.30 11.12 12.74
N TRP A 111 6.56 12.09 11.87
CA TRP A 111 5.87 13.37 11.84
C TRP A 111 5.11 13.50 10.53
N MET A 112 3.80 13.43 10.61
CA MET A 112 2.91 13.56 9.46
C MET A 112 2.14 14.87 9.55
N TYR A 113 2.24 15.72 8.53
CA TYR A 113 1.55 17.01 8.53
C TYR A 113 1.19 17.46 7.12
N GLY A 114 0.19 18.32 6.99
CA GLY A 114 -0.33 18.64 5.68
C GLY A 114 -1.60 19.46 5.71
N CYS A 115 -2.11 19.76 4.52
CA CYS A 115 -3.31 20.54 4.31
C CYS A 115 -4.25 19.85 3.34
N GLU A 116 -5.54 20.14 3.49
CA GLU A 116 -6.57 19.78 2.53
C GLU A 116 -7.20 21.06 1.99
N TRP A 117 -7.46 21.08 0.69
CA TRP A 117 -8.13 22.17 0.00
C TRP A 117 -9.26 21.61 -0.85
N ASN A 118 -10.45 22.18 -0.69
CA ASN A 118 -11.62 21.87 -1.49
C ASN A 118 -11.75 22.92 -2.60
N GLU A 119 -11.56 22.50 -3.86
CA GLU A 119 -11.55 23.43 -5.01
C GLU A 119 -12.90 24.13 -5.21
N ASP A 120 -14.01 23.48 -4.89
CA ASP A 120 -15.36 24.03 -5.13
C ASP A 120 -15.81 25.03 -4.05
N THR A 121 -15.42 24.78 -2.80
CA THR A 121 -15.90 25.57 -1.65
C THR A 121 -14.83 26.50 -1.07
N GLU A 122 -13.59 26.37 -1.54
CA GLU A 122 -12.39 26.99 -0.97
C GLU A 122 -12.17 26.64 0.52
N GLU A 123 -12.84 25.60 1.02
CA GLU A 123 -12.63 25.07 2.37
C GLU A 123 -11.19 24.58 2.52
N VAL A 124 -10.54 25.02 3.59
CA VAL A 124 -9.17 24.64 3.95
C VAL A 124 -9.18 23.98 5.31
N THR A 125 -8.53 22.83 5.41
CA THR A 125 -8.19 22.20 6.70
C THR A 125 -6.72 21.81 6.72
N GLY A 126 -6.22 21.41 7.89
CA GLY A 126 -4.86 20.93 8.01
C GLY A 126 -4.69 20.06 9.23
N PHE A 127 -3.61 19.28 9.20
CA PHE A 127 -3.31 18.29 10.22
C PHE A 127 -1.81 18.28 10.53
N GLU A 128 -1.49 17.95 11.78
CA GLU A 128 -0.15 17.63 12.23
C GLU A 128 -0.27 16.53 13.28
N ILE A 129 0.38 15.40 13.05
CA ILE A 129 0.36 14.21 13.89
C ILE A 129 1.80 13.75 14.07
N LEU A 130 2.18 13.58 15.33
CA LEU A 130 3.44 12.99 15.73
C LEU A 130 3.15 11.61 16.32
N GLY A 131 3.79 10.59 15.74
CA GLY A 131 3.77 9.20 16.22
C GLY A 131 5.13 8.80 16.78
N TYR A 132 5.12 7.97 17.82
CA TYR A 132 6.31 7.43 18.47
C TYR A 132 6.17 5.93 18.67
N ASP A 133 7.16 5.15 18.21
CA ASP A 133 7.17 3.69 18.23
C ASP A 133 5.89 3.07 17.65
N GLY A 134 5.41 3.65 16.53
CA GLY A 134 4.23 3.20 15.79
C GLY A 134 2.90 3.53 16.45
N ARG A 135 2.86 4.42 17.45
CA ARG A 135 1.64 4.85 18.14
C ARG A 135 1.49 6.36 18.10
N ASP A 136 0.25 6.82 18.04
CA ASP A 136 -0.06 8.25 18.15
C ASP A 136 0.51 8.82 19.46
N TYR A 137 1.18 9.96 19.37
CA TYR A 137 1.81 10.64 20.50
C TYR A 137 1.17 12.01 20.76
N VAL A 138 1.22 12.92 19.78
CA VAL A 138 0.60 14.26 19.84
C VAL A 138 -0.02 14.62 18.49
N ALA A 139 -1.18 15.27 18.49
CA ALA A 139 -1.78 15.85 17.30
C ALA A 139 -2.10 17.34 17.49
N PHE A 140 -2.01 18.17 16.45
CA PHE A 140 -2.44 19.57 16.50
C PHE A 140 -3.92 19.69 16.11
N ASP A 141 -4.74 20.26 16.98
CA ASP A 141 -6.11 20.64 16.66
C ASP A 141 -6.15 22.08 16.18
N LEU A 142 -6.23 22.25 14.86
CA LEU A 142 -6.28 23.55 14.20
C LEU A 142 -7.49 24.39 14.62
N LYS A 143 -8.60 23.77 15.03
CA LYS A 143 -9.83 24.48 15.40
C LYS A 143 -9.72 25.14 16.76
N THR A 144 -9.14 24.42 17.74
CA THR A 144 -8.94 24.97 19.08
C THR A 144 -7.58 25.65 19.25
N GLU A 145 -6.69 25.50 18.26
CA GLU A 145 -5.30 25.97 18.30
C GLU A 145 -4.54 25.40 19.50
N THR A 146 -4.79 24.12 19.80
CA THR A 146 -4.13 23.39 20.89
C THR A 146 -3.70 22.01 20.44
N TYR A 147 -2.73 21.43 21.16
CA TYR A 147 -2.30 20.07 20.93
C TYR A 147 -3.17 19.07 21.69
N ILE A 148 -3.37 17.87 21.15
CA ILE A 148 -4.02 16.75 21.82
C ILE A 148 -2.93 15.74 22.17
N ALA A 149 -2.87 15.33 23.43
CA ALA A 149 -1.97 14.27 23.88
C ALA A 149 -2.66 12.92 23.70
N SER A 150 -2.15 12.10 22.79
CA SER A 150 -2.71 10.77 22.49
C SER A 150 -2.23 9.69 23.46
N ALA A 151 -1.28 10.01 24.33
CA ALA A 151 -0.80 9.13 25.38
C ALA A 151 -0.45 9.91 26.67
N PRO A 152 -0.48 9.28 27.87
CA PRO A 152 -0.14 9.94 29.12
C PRO A 152 1.26 10.58 29.11
N GLN A 153 2.22 9.91 28.49
CA GLN A 153 3.60 10.40 28.36
C GLN A 153 3.76 11.63 27.45
N ALA A 154 2.72 11.98 26.67
CA ALA A 154 2.71 13.12 25.78
C ALA A 154 2.17 14.41 26.42
N VAL A 155 1.55 14.33 27.60
CA VAL A 155 0.89 15.47 28.27
C VAL A 155 1.84 16.65 28.48
N ILE A 156 3.08 16.39 28.90
CA ILE A 156 4.02 17.48 29.13
C ILE A 156 4.49 18.10 27.79
N THR A 157 4.62 17.30 26.72
CA THR A 157 4.91 17.82 25.37
C THR A 157 3.79 18.73 24.90
N LYS A 158 2.53 18.29 25.02
CA LYS A 158 1.34 19.11 24.77
C LYS A 158 1.41 20.44 25.52
N HIS A 159 1.60 20.42 26.84
CA HIS A 159 1.64 21.67 27.63
C HIS A 159 2.78 22.61 27.24
N ASN A 160 3.94 22.09 26.89
CA ASN A 160 5.06 22.91 26.44
C ASN A 160 4.75 23.56 25.09
N TRP A 161 4.18 22.82 24.15
CA TRP A 161 3.84 23.32 22.82
C TRP A 161 2.65 24.28 22.84
N ASP A 162 1.64 24.04 23.68
CA ASP A 162 0.49 24.96 23.86
C ASP A 162 0.93 26.32 24.45
N ARG A 163 2.02 26.35 25.23
CA ARG A 163 2.57 27.60 25.79
C ARG A 163 3.39 28.38 24.77
N ASP A 164 3.88 27.73 23.71
CA ASP A 164 4.66 28.36 22.66
C ASP A 164 3.74 28.98 21.60
N LYS A 165 3.37 30.24 21.83
CA LYS A 165 2.50 30.99 20.91
C LYS A 165 3.10 31.15 19.51
N THR A 166 4.43 31.24 19.42
CA THR A 166 5.12 31.37 18.12
C THR A 166 4.95 30.10 17.31
N ARG A 167 5.09 28.93 17.95
CA ARG A 167 4.83 27.64 17.31
C ARG A 167 3.39 27.53 16.82
N ILE A 168 2.40 27.88 17.65
CA ILE A 168 0.98 27.81 17.27
C ILE A 168 0.68 28.70 16.07
N LEU A 169 1.15 29.96 16.09
CA LEU A 169 0.99 30.90 14.98
C LEU A 169 1.64 30.38 13.69
N TYR A 170 2.87 29.87 13.79
CA TYR A 170 3.58 29.30 12.65
C TYR A 170 2.85 28.09 12.07
N LYS A 171 2.39 27.15 12.92
CA LYS A 171 1.68 25.95 12.46
C LYS A 171 0.35 26.28 11.81
N LYS A 172 -0.42 27.21 12.39
CA LYS A 172 -1.64 27.72 11.77
C LYS A 172 -1.35 28.33 10.40
N TYR A 173 -0.38 29.23 10.31
CA TYR A 173 -0.01 29.89 9.06
C TYR A 173 0.45 28.88 7.99
N PHE A 174 1.35 27.96 8.34
CA PHE A 174 1.81 26.91 7.43
C PHE A 174 0.65 26.05 6.91
N LEU A 175 -0.17 25.51 7.81
CA LEU A 175 -1.23 24.56 7.47
C LEU A 175 -2.38 25.20 6.67
N THR A 176 -2.64 26.49 6.89
CA THR A 176 -3.78 27.17 6.24
C THR A 176 -3.41 28.05 5.05
N GLN A 177 -2.14 28.43 4.91
CA GLN A 177 -1.68 29.35 3.85
C GLN A 177 -0.56 28.71 3.03
N GLU A 178 0.65 28.57 3.58
CA GLU A 178 1.82 28.13 2.78
C GLU A 178 1.61 26.75 2.12
N CYS A 179 1.06 25.80 2.87
CA CYS A 179 0.77 24.47 2.36
C CYS A 179 -0.29 24.53 1.25
N VAL A 180 -1.34 25.33 1.44
CA VAL A 180 -2.45 25.45 0.48
C VAL A 180 -2.00 26.13 -0.80
N ASP A 181 -1.19 27.18 -0.72
CA ASP A 181 -0.64 27.87 -1.88
C ASP A 181 0.23 26.92 -2.72
N LYS A 182 1.08 26.13 -2.05
CA LYS A 182 1.87 25.06 -2.68
C LYS A 182 0.97 24.01 -3.31
N LEU A 183 -0.04 23.52 -2.59
CA LEU A 183 -0.99 22.52 -3.06
C LEU A 183 -1.73 23.00 -4.32
N LYS A 184 -2.26 24.23 -4.32
CA LYS A 184 -2.90 24.85 -5.49
C LYS A 184 -1.98 24.89 -6.70
N ASN A 185 -0.72 25.31 -6.51
CA ASN A 185 0.26 25.35 -7.60
C ASN A 185 0.57 23.95 -8.16
N PHE A 186 0.78 22.97 -7.28
CA PHE A 186 1.09 21.59 -7.67
C PHE A 186 -0.08 20.87 -8.31
N VAL A 187 -1.31 21.08 -7.82
CA VAL A 187 -2.52 20.58 -8.48
C VAL A 187 -2.63 21.18 -9.87
N ASN A 188 -2.46 22.49 -10.04
CA ASN A 188 -2.57 23.13 -11.35
C ASN A 188 -1.55 22.62 -12.37
N SER A 189 -0.29 22.45 -11.93
CA SER A 189 0.79 22.01 -12.82
C SER A 189 0.75 20.49 -13.06
N GLY A 190 0.40 19.72 -12.05
CA GLY A 190 0.30 18.26 -12.08
C GLY A 190 -1.04 17.71 -12.53
N ARG A 191 -2.06 18.55 -12.79
CA ARG A 191 -3.47 18.15 -12.96
C ARG A 191 -3.66 16.95 -13.88
N LYS A 192 -3.02 16.97 -15.06
CA LYS A 192 -3.12 15.87 -16.03
C LYS A 192 -2.61 14.53 -15.47
N SER A 193 -1.56 14.56 -14.64
CA SER A 193 -1.02 13.35 -14.00
C SER A 193 -1.84 12.95 -12.77
N LEU A 194 -2.20 13.92 -11.93
CA LEU A 194 -2.89 13.70 -10.65
C LEU A 194 -4.35 13.23 -10.87
N MET A 195 -4.99 13.70 -11.94
CA MET A 195 -6.39 13.39 -12.26
C MET A 195 -6.58 12.37 -13.39
N LYS A 196 -5.50 11.72 -13.82
CA LYS A 196 -5.63 10.61 -14.76
C LYS A 196 -6.44 9.49 -14.08
N THR A 197 -7.31 8.85 -14.83
CA THR A 197 -7.96 7.61 -14.39
C THR A 197 -7.48 6.50 -15.32
N VAL A 198 -6.83 5.49 -14.75
CA VAL A 198 -6.36 4.31 -15.49
C VAL A 198 -7.15 3.11 -14.97
N PRO A 199 -7.96 2.42 -15.80
CA PRO A 199 -8.73 1.27 -15.36
C PRO A 199 -7.84 0.04 -15.08
N PRO A 200 -8.20 -0.82 -14.11
CA PRO A 200 -7.47 -2.05 -13.88
C PRO A 200 -7.66 -3.07 -15.01
N SER A 201 -6.71 -3.99 -15.10
CA SER A 201 -6.95 -5.33 -15.61
C SER A 201 -7.46 -6.21 -14.47
N VAL A 202 -8.55 -6.94 -14.68
CA VAL A 202 -9.16 -7.83 -13.67
C VAL A 202 -9.00 -9.28 -14.10
N SER A 203 -8.60 -10.14 -13.17
CA SER A 203 -8.42 -11.58 -13.40
C SER A 203 -8.97 -12.41 -12.24
N LEU A 204 -9.56 -13.55 -12.55
CA LEU A 204 -9.96 -14.55 -11.56
C LEU A 204 -8.82 -15.55 -11.38
N LEU A 205 -8.35 -15.70 -10.15
CA LEU A 205 -7.22 -16.55 -9.79
C LEU A 205 -7.67 -17.61 -8.79
N GLN A 206 -7.13 -18.82 -8.92
CA GLN A 206 -7.35 -19.86 -7.93
C GLN A 206 -6.09 -20.70 -7.75
N LYS A 207 -5.63 -20.86 -6.51
CA LYS A 207 -4.39 -21.59 -6.21
C LYS A 207 -4.56 -23.10 -6.32
N THR A 208 -5.62 -23.65 -5.75
CA THR A 208 -6.04 -25.06 -5.83
C THR A 208 -7.56 -25.13 -5.94
N PRO A 209 -8.16 -26.24 -6.40
CA PRO A 209 -9.63 -26.36 -6.46
C PRO A 209 -10.37 -26.15 -5.13
N SER A 210 -9.69 -26.33 -4.00
CA SER A 210 -10.20 -26.08 -2.64
C SER A 210 -9.92 -24.67 -2.10
N SER A 211 -9.05 -23.90 -2.78
CA SER A 211 -8.74 -22.53 -2.38
C SER A 211 -9.91 -21.59 -2.72
N PRO A 212 -10.09 -20.50 -1.96
CA PRO A 212 -10.94 -19.39 -2.38
C PRO A 212 -10.56 -18.90 -3.78
N ILE A 213 -11.56 -18.38 -4.50
CA ILE A 213 -11.32 -17.72 -5.78
C ILE A 213 -10.99 -16.27 -5.48
N SER A 214 -9.83 -15.81 -5.93
CA SER A 214 -9.41 -14.43 -5.80
C SER A 214 -9.77 -13.67 -7.05
N CYS A 215 -10.56 -12.61 -6.92
CA CYS A 215 -10.68 -11.60 -7.97
C CYS A 215 -9.61 -10.54 -7.76
N HIS A 216 -8.64 -10.48 -8.66
CA HIS A 216 -7.47 -9.60 -8.57
C HIS A 216 -7.56 -8.51 -9.62
N ALA A 217 -7.49 -7.26 -9.19
CA ALA A 217 -7.40 -6.09 -10.05
C ALA A 217 -6.01 -5.47 -9.92
N THR A 218 -5.37 -5.13 -11.03
CA THR A 218 -4.04 -4.50 -11.04
C THR A 218 -3.91 -3.49 -12.17
N GLY A 219 -3.05 -2.50 -12.01
CA GLY A 219 -2.78 -1.48 -13.02
C GLY A 219 -3.73 -0.28 -12.95
N PHE A 220 -4.45 -0.11 -11.84
CA PHE A 220 -5.39 1.01 -11.70
C PHE A 220 -4.77 2.24 -11.04
N PHE A 221 -5.30 3.41 -11.36
CA PHE A 221 -4.97 4.68 -10.72
C PHE A 221 -6.18 5.62 -10.79
N PRO A 222 -6.49 6.41 -9.74
CA PRO A 222 -5.78 6.54 -8.45
C PRO A 222 -6.04 5.36 -7.49
N ASN A 223 -5.49 5.40 -6.28
CA ASN A 223 -5.66 4.37 -5.24
C ASN A 223 -7.01 4.42 -4.50
N VAL A 224 -8.03 5.02 -5.10
CA VAL A 224 -9.37 5.16 -4.49
C VAL A 224 -10.34 4.27 -5.25
N ALA A 225 -10.48 3.04 -4.78
CA ALA A 225 -11.31 2.03 -5.41
C ALA A 225 -11.91 1.07 -4.39
N GLU A 226 -13.01 0.46 -4.77
CA GLU A 226 -13.64 -0.62 -4.03
C GLU A 226 -13.72 -1.89 -4.87
N MET A 227 -13.60 -3.05 -4.22
CA MET A 227 -13.90 -4.33 -4.80
C MET A 227 -14.79 -5.14 -3.86
N PHE A 228 -15.80 -5.79 -4.45
CA PHE A 228 -16.72 -6.65 -3.74
C PHE A 228 -17.25 -7.75 -4.67
N TRP A 229 -17.81 -8.79 -4.06
CA TRP A 229 -18.56 -9.82 -4.76
C TRP A 229 -20.05 -9.53 -4.65
N ARG A 230 -20.79 -9.73 -5.73
CA ARG A 230 -22.26 -9.72 -5.71
C ARG A 230 -22.82 -11.00 -6.30
N LYS A 231 -24.01 -11.39 -5.86
CA LYS A 231 -24.79 -12.49 -6.43
C LYS A 231 -26.18 -12.00 -6.76
N ASP A 232 -26.62 -12.20 -8.00
CA ASP A 232 -27.95 -11.77 -8.47
C ASP A 232 -28.27 -10.28 -8.18
N GLY A 233 -27.23 -9.43 -8.12
CA GLY A 233 -27.35 -7.99 -7.84
C GLY A 233 -27.13 -7.58 -6.38
N GLU A 234 -27.06 -8.52 -5.43
CA GLU A 234 -26.85 -8.23 -4.01
C GLU A 234 -25.39 -8.46 -3.59
N GLU A 235 -24.80 -7.53 -2.83
CA GLU A 235 -23.43 -7.67 -2.31
C GLU A 235 -23.32 -8.83 -1.31
N LEU A 236 -22.25 -9.60 -1.42
CA LEU A 236 -21.93 -10.71 -0.52
C LEU A 236 -20.90 -10.28 0.52
N HIS A 237 -21.23 -10.57 1.78
CA HIS A 237 -20.31 -10.37 2.91
C HIS A 237 -19.81 -11.68 3.52
N GLU A 238 -20.63 -12.75 3.47
CA GLU A 238 -20.24 -14.05 4.02
C GLU A 238 -19.25 -14.78 3.10
N GLY A 239 -18.17 -15.32 3.69
CA GLY A 239 -17.15 -16.05 2.94
C GLY A 239 -16.30 -15.17 2.00
N VAL A 240 -16.43 -13.85 2.12
CA VAL A 240 -15.68 -12.85 1.36
C VAL A 240 -14.55 -12.29 2.22
N HIS A 241 -13.34 -12.18 1.64
CA HIS A 241 -12.20 -11.54 2.27
C HIS A 241 -11.65 -10.45 1.33
N LYS A 242 -11.81 -9.19 1.71
CA LYS A 242 -11.28 -8.04 0.97
C LYS A 242 -9.82 -7.79 1.35
N GLY A 243 -8.96 -7.73 0.36
CA GLY A 243 -7.55 -7.34 0.51
C GLY A 243 -7.37 -5.83 0.55
N GLU A 244 -6.17 -5.42 0.94
CA GLU A 244 -5.76 -4.01 0.93
C GLU A 244 -5.41 -3.54 -0.50
N ILE A 245 -5.40 -2.22 -0.69
CA ILE A 245 -4.85 -1.61 -1.90
C ILE A 245 -3.33 -1.53 -1.73
N LEU A 246 -2.61 -2.14 -2.65
CA LEU A 246 -1.14 -2.21 -2.64
C LEU A 246 -0.56 -1.45 -3.84
N PRO A 247 0.56 -0.74 -3.67
CA PRO A 247 1.22 -0.06 -4.79
C PRO A 247 2.00 -1.04 -5.69
N ASN A 248 2.11 -0.69 -6.96
CA ASN A 248 3.00 -1.31 -7.94
C ASN A 248 4.24 -0.42 -8.18
N ASN A 249 5.27 -0.99 -8.81
CA ASN A 249 6.50 -0.26 -9.16
C ASN A 249 6.32 0.77 -10.30
N ASP A 250 5.19 0.74 -11.00
CA ASP A 250 4.86 1.60 -12.14
C ASP A 250 3.86 2.72 -11.78
N GLU A 251 3.79 3.09 -10.50
CA GLU A 251 2.88 4.10 -9.94
C GLU A 251 1.38 3.75 -10.03
N THR A 252 1.05 2.51 -10.42
CA THR A 252 -0.33 1.99 -10.36
C THR A 252 -0.57 1.23 -9.06
N PHE A 253 -1.81 0.78 -8.86
CA PHE A 253 -2.22 0.02 -7.69
C PHE A 253 -2.82 -1.32 -8.07
N GLN A 254 -2.87 -2.21 -7.08
CA GLN A 254 -3.51 -3.51 -7.16
C GLN A 254 -4.30 -3.79 -5.88
N MET A 255 -5.32 -4.64 -5.98
CA MET A 255 -6.06 -5.15 -4.83
C MET A 255 -6.79 -6.44 -5.21
N SER A 256 -7.29 -7.18 -4.22
CA SER A 256 -8.07 -8.38 -4.47
C SER A 256 -9.23 -8.56 -3.50
N VAL A 257 -10.23 -9.34 -3.93
CA VAL A 257 -11.30 -9.81 -3.07
C VAL A 257 -11.53 -11.31 -3.29
N ASP A 258 -11.39 -12.07 -2.22
CA ASP A 258 -11.47 -13.53 -2.25
C ASP A 258 -12.87 -14.01 -1.87
N LEU A 259 -13.38 -15.02 -2.57
CA LEU A 259 -14.68 -15.66 -2.29
C LEU A 259 -14.51 -17.16 -2.06
N LYS A 260 -15.04 -17.64 -0.93
CA LYS A 260 -15.15 -19.06 -0.61
C LYS A 260 -16.44 -19.64 -1.18
N LEU A 261 -16.30 -20.62 -2.07
CA LEU A 261 -17.43 -21.30 -2.74
C LEU A 261 -17.63 -22.75 -2.29
N SER A 262 -17.08 -23.13 -1.13
CA SER A 262 -17.07 -24.52 -0.66
C SER A 262 -18.46 -25.18 -0.56
N SER A 263 -19.52 -24.40 -0.43
CA SER A 263 -20.92 -24.85 -0.37
C SER A 263 -21.74 -24.53 -1.63
N VAL A 264 -21.16 -23.85 -2.62
CA VAL A 264 -21.86 -23.39 -3.83
C VAL A 264 -21.58 -24.34 -4.99
N LYS A 265 -22.64 -24.87 -5.59
CA LYS A 265 -22.50 -25.77 -6.73
C LYS A 265 -21.94 -25.02 -7.96
N PRO A 266 -21.09 -25.65 -8.79
CA PRO A 266 -20.51 -25.01 -9.97
C PRO A 266 -21.51 -24.36 -10.92
N GLU A 267 -22.75 -24.87 -10.99
CA GLU A 267 -23.81 -24.33 -11.84
C GLU A 267 -24.31 -22.95 -11.38
N ASP A 268 -24.18 -22.64 -10.08
CA ASP A 268 -24.55 -21.34 -9.51
C ASP A 268 -23.38 -20.33 -9.54
N TRP A 269 -22.20 -20.72 -10.05
CA TRP A 269 -21.03 -19.83 -10.07
C TRP A 269 -21.26 -18.62 -10.98
N GLU A 270 -21.92 -18.80 -12.13
CA GLU A 270 -22.17 -17.72 -13.10
C GLU A 270 -23.09 -16.61 -12.57
N ARG A 271 -23.79 -16.87 -11.45
CA ARG A 271 -24.62 -15.89 -10.74
C ARG A 271 -23.80 -14.93 -9.88
N HIS A 272 -22.51 -15.23 -9.67
CA HIS A 272 -21.59 -14.43 -8.90
C HIS A 272 -20.77 -13.53 -9.82
N GLU A 273 -20.61 -12.27 -9.41
CA GLU A 273 -19.87 -11.27 -10.15
C GLU A 273 -18.91 -10.57 -9.20
N CYS A 274 -17.67 -10.44 -9.62
CA CYS A 274 -16.71 -9.56 -8.97
C CYS A 274 -16.85 -8.17 -9.58
N VAL A 275 -17.00 -7.16 -8.72
CA VAL A 275 -17.14 -5.77 -9.14
C VAL A 275 -15.93 -5.00 -8.64
N PHE A 276 -15.27 -4.28 -9.55
CA PHE A 276 -14.32 -3.23 -9.24
C PHE A 276 -15.00 -1.88 -9.50
N GLN A 277 -14.98 -0.97 -8.54
CA GLN A 277 -15.61 0.33 -8.64
C GLN A 277 -14.60 1.45 -8.34
N PHE A 278 -14.45 2.39 -9.27
CA PHE A 278 -13.76 3.66 -8.97
C PHE A 278 -14.70 4.56 -8.18
N SER A 279 -14.32 4.91 -6.96
CA SER A 279 -15.11 5.80 -6.12
C SER A 279 -15.20 7.22 -6.68
N SER A 280 -14.20 7.66 -7.47
CA SER A 280 -14.11 9.02 -7.99
C SER A 280 -14.92 9.28 -9.26
N VAL A 281 -15.18 8.25 -10.09
CA VAL A 281 -15.81 8.42 -11.42
C VAL A 281 -17.05 7.56 -11.63
N ASN A 282 -17.61 6.97 -10.55
CA ASN A 282 -18.79 6.10 -10.59
C ASN A 282 -18.76 5.08 -11.74
N LYS A 283 -17.57 4.53 -12.01
CA LYS A 283 -17.34 3.57 -13.09
C LYS A 283 -17.08 2.20 -12.48
N GLU A 284 -17.86 1.22 -12.89
CA GLU A 284 -17.67 -0.17 -12.50
C GLU A 284 -17.09 -1.04 -13.63
N ILE A 285 -16.31 -2.04 -13.23
CA ILE A 285 -15.84 -3.13 -14.08
C ILE A 285 -16.34 -4.41 -13.45
N VAL A 286 -17.21 -5.11 -14.18
CA VAL A 286 -17.87 -6.33 -13.71
C VAL A 286 -17.22 -7.54 -14.38
N THR A 287 -16.73 -8.47 -13.56
CA THR A 287 -16.15 -9.74 -14.00
C THR A 287 -17.03 -10.88 -13.50
N LYS A 288 -17.79 -11.49 -14.41
CA LYS A 288 -18.57 -12.69 -14.09
C LYS A 288 -17.67 -13.85 -13.71
N LEU A 289 -18.06 -14.58 -12.66
CA LEU A 289 -17.36 -15.79 -12.28
C LEU A 289 -17.66 -16.90 -13.29
N ASP A 290 -16.64 -17.19 -14.11
CA ASP A 290 -16.66 -18.23 -15.12
C ASP A 290 -15.48 -19.16 -14.86
N LYS A 291 -15.77 -20.44 -14.60
CA LYS A 291 -14.77 -21.46 -14.29
C LYS A 291 -13.70 -21.59 -15.37
N THR A 292 -14.04 -21.33 -16.63
CA THR A 292 -13.11 -21.43 -17.76
C THR A 292 -12.11 -20.27 -17.82
N LYS A 293 -12.44 -19.14 -17.17
CA LYS A 293 -11.60 -17.93 -17.12
C LYS A 293 -10.70 -17.87 -15.88
N ILE A 294 -10.85 -18.81 -14.95
CA ILE A 294 -10.02 -18.90 -13.75
C ILE A 294 -8.60 -19.32 -14.14
N LYS A 295 -7.63 -18.49 -13.80
CA LYS A 295 -6.21 -18.78 -13.97
C LYS A 295 -5.68 -19.53 -12.75
N THR A 296 -5.04 -20.68 -12.98
CA THR A 296 -4.47 -21.51 -11.91
C THR A 296 -3.01 -21.85 -12.24
N ASN A 297 -2.12 -21.72 -11.27
CA ASN A 297 -0.71 -22.11 -11.42
C ASN A 297 -0.44 -23.58 -11.06
N THR A 298 -1.49 -24.40 -10.85
CA THR A 298 -1.35 -25.86 -10.84
C THR A 298 -0.95 -26.28 -12.24
N GLY A 299 0.36 -26.31 -12.49
CA GLY A 299 0.90 -26.78 -13.74
C GLY A 299 0.27 -28.14 -14.07
N LYS A 300 -0.03 -28.37 -15.35
CA LYS A 300 -0.08 -29.72 -15.89
C LYS A 300 1.29 -30.36 -15.68
N THR A 301 1.56 -30.83 -14.47
CA THR A 301 2.54 -31.88 -14.25
C THR A 301 1.87 -33.13 -14.78
N GLU A 302 1.85 -33.28 -16.10
CA GLU A 302 1.70 -34.59 -16.71
C GLU A 302 2.93 -35.40 -16.26
N PHE A 303 2.80 -36.07 -15.13
CA PHE A 303 3.68 -37.13 -14.67
C PHE A 303 3.55 -38.38 -15.57
N LYS A 304 3.32 -38.21 -16.88
CA LYS A 304 3.15 -39.31 -17.83
C LYS A 304 4.46 -39.79 -18.47
N GLY A 305 5.59 -39.14 -18.23
CA GLY A 305 6.86 -39.50 -18.88
C GLY A 305 7.94 -40.17 -18.01
N ARG A 306 7.92 -40.03 -16.68
CA ARG A 306 9.07 -40.45 -15.84
C ARG A 306 8.93 -41.77 -15.11
N LEU A 307 7.72 -42.31 -14.90
CA LEU A 307 7.55 -43.57 -14.17
C LEU A 307 8.05 -44.79 -14.96
N LEU A 308 8.00 -44.75 -16.30
CA LEU A 308 8.54 -45.81 -17.15
C LEU A 308 10.07 -45.81 -17.17
N ILE A 309 10.71 -44.64 -17.09
CA ILE A 309 12.16 -44.51 -17.04
C ILE A 309 12.69 -45.09 -15.72
N PHE A 310 12.07 -44.75 -14.58
CA PHE A 310 12.47 -45.31 -13.29
C PHE A 310 12.30 -46.83 -13.19
N LYS A 311 11.21 -47.40 -13.72
CA LYS A 311 11.07 -48.88 -13.77
C LYS A 311 12.16 -49.54 -14.62
N LYS A 312 12.51 -48.96 -15.77
CA LYS A 312 13.54 -49.52 -16.66
C LYS A 312 14.93 -49.51 -16.02
N TYR A 313 15.28 -48.45 -15.28
CA TYR A 313 16.54 -48.37 -14.54
C TYR A 313 16.60 -49.34 -13.35
N ILE A 314 15.47 -49.58 -12.66
CA ILE A 314 15.42 -50.57 -11.58
C ILE A 314 15.70 -51.98 -12.12
N TYR A 315 15.06 -52.40 -13.22
CA TYR A 315 15.30 -53.72 -13.83
C TYR A 315 16.74 -53.89 -14.36
N LEU A 316 17.34 -52.83 -14.92
CA LEU A 316 18.74 -52.84 -15.37
C LEU A 316 19.72 -52.95 -14.18
N SER A 317 19.45 -52.25 -13.08
CA SER A 317 20.30 -52.31 -11.88
C SER A 317 20.24 -53.65 -11.16
N SER A 318 19.06 -54.28 -11.07
CA SER A 318 18.91 -55.62 -10.50
C SER A 318 19.57 -56.69 -11.37
N GLY A 319 19.49 -56.55 -12.70
CA GLY A 319 20.14 -57.48 -13.64
C GLY A 319 21.67 -57.42 -13.56
N LEU A 320 22.25 -56.22 -13.50
CA LEU A 320 23.70 -56.04 -13.33
C LEU A 320 24.21 -56.53 -11.98
N PHE A 321 23.43 -56.36 -10.90
CA PHE A 321 23.78 -56.86 -9.58
C PHE A 321 23.77 -58.39 -9.51
N CYS A 322 22.74 -59.04 -10.06
CA CYS A 322 22.70 -60.50 -10.16
C CYS A 322 23.84 -61.06 -11.02
N TYR A 323 24.13 -60.44 -12.17
CA TYR A 323 25.24 -60.87 -13.03
C TYR A 323 26.61 -60.74 -12.35
N SER A 324 26.84 -59.67 -11.57
CA SER A 324 28.08 -59.49 -10.81
C SER A 324 28.26 -60.53 -9.71
N ILE A 325 27.18 -60.91 -9.01
CA ILE A 325 27.22 -61.97 -7.98
C ILE A 325 27.52 -63.33 -8.62
N GLU A 326 26.93 -63.62 -9.78
CA GLU A 326 27.13 -64.89 -10.47
C GLU A 326 28.54 -65.03 -11.07
N GLN A 327 29.11 -63.94 -11.61
CA GLN A 327 30.52 -63.91 -11.99
C GLN A 327 31.47 -64.10 -10.80
N LYS A 328 31.21 -63.48 -9.64
CA LYS A 328 32.03 -63.66 -8.43
C LYS A 328 31.93 -65.07 -7.84
N ARG A 329 30.81 -65.76 -8.05
CA ARG A 329 30.61 -67.14 -7.60
C ARG A 329 31.30 -68.16 -8.52
N THR A 330 31.34 -67.89 -9.82
CA THR A 330 32.02 -68.74 -10.82
C THR A 330 33.54 -68.51 -10.87
N SER A 331 34.04 -67.34 -10.45
CA SER A 331 35.48 -67.03 -10.36
C SER A 331 36.16 -67.46 -9.06
N GLY A 332 35.44 -68.10 -8.12
CA GLY A 332 36.02 -68.68 -6.91
C GLY A 332 36.54 -67.68 -5.87
N GLN A 333 36.12 -66.41 -5.90
CA GLN A 333 36.67 -65.34 -5.04
C GLN A 333 35.84 -65.02 -3.77
N ILE A 334 34.93 -65.90 -3.35
CA ILE A 334 34.30 -65.80 -2.02
C ILE A 334 34.82 -66.94 -1.14
N ASN A 335 35.99 -66.73 -0.52
CA ASN A 335 36.39 -67.49 0.66
C ASN A 335 36.01 -66.67 1.89
N ASN A 336 35.04 -67.15 2.67
CA ASN A 336 34.84 -66.68 4.03
C ASN A 336 35.99 -67.15 4.92
N PRO A 337 36.52 -66.28 5.80
CA PRO A 337 36.97 -66.75 7.11
C PRO A 337 36.43 -65.90 8.26
N VAL A 338 35.65 -66.58 9.11
CA VAL A 338 35.71 -66.68 10.59
C VAL A 338 36.61 -65.69 11.37
N HIS A 339 35.98 -65.07 12.41
CA HIS A 339 36.45 -64.56 13.73
C HIS A 339 37.97 -64.41 13.99
N TYR A 340 38.48 -63.31 14.58
CA TYR A 340 38.07 -62.58 15.79
C TYR A 340 38.14 -61.05 15.63
#